data_AF-A0A226F5B9-F1
#
_entry.id   AF-A0A226F5B9-F1
#
_cell.length_a   1.000
_cell.length_b   1.000
_cell.length_c   1.000
_cell.angle_alpha   90.00
_cell.angle_beta   90.00
_cell.angle_gamma   90.00
#
_symmetry.space_group_name_H-M   'P 1'
#
loop_
_entity.id
_entity.type
_entity.pdbx_description
1 polymer ?
#
loop_
_entity_poly.entity_id
_entity_poly.type
_entity_poly.pdbx_seq_one_letter_code
_entity_poly.pdbx_strand_id
1 'polypeptide(L)'
;MGILENAGNTFLLHSVIRANSVHVWITVLGSKEIAEKYTYKFKLRKMLDGGGKMTASWTLPVLPFHERPKYSDGYVTIEPKMLLEFCTPIEMEGIAKLQFDSSYKICSNVIGRVGI
;
A
#
# COMPACT_ATOMS: atom_id res chain seq x y z
N MET A 1 4.52 5.53 9.20
CA MET A 1 3.21 6.11 8.82
C MET A 1 3.47 7.25 7.86
N GLY A 2 2.75 7.33 6.73
CA GLY A 2 2.85 8.42 5.76
C GLY A 2 1.54 9.18 5.61
N ILE A 3 1.59 10.48 5.29
CA ILE A 3 0.41 11.33 5.07
C ILE A 3 0.32 11.67 3.59
N LEU A 4 -0.88 11.60 3.04
CA LEU A 4 -1.16 11.82 1.63
C LEU A 4 -2.38 12.72 1.49
N GLU A 5 -2.36 13.60 0.48
CA GLU A 5 -3.49 14.46 0.16
C GLU A 5 -3.98 14.15 -1.25
N ASN A 6 -5.28 13.97 -1.41
CA ASN A 6 -5.90 13.80 -2.73
C ASN A 6 -7.36 14.28 -2.71
N ALA A 7 -7.72 15.10 -3.69
CA ALA A 7 -9.08 15.65 -3.86
C ALA A 7 -9.65 16.27 -2.56
N GLY A 8 -8.82 17.00 -1.81
CA GLY A 8 -9.20 17.65 -0.55
C GLY A 8 -9.36 16.72 0.65
N ASN A 9 -9.02 15.44 0.52
CA ASN A 9 -9.06 14.46 1.61
C ASN A 9 -7.64 14.08 2.05
N THR A 10 -7.48 13.84 3.35
CA THR A 10 -6.24 13.33 3.94
C THR A 10 -6.29 11.82 4.09
N PHE A 11 -5.29 11.13 3.56
CA PHE A 11 -5.12 9.69 3.66
C PHE A 11 -3.87 9.37 4.48
N LEU A 12 -3.94 8.27 5.22
CA LEU A 12 -2.85 7.78 6.05
C LEU A 12 -2.40 6.42 5.51
N LEU A 13 -1.12 6.33 5.19
CA LEU A 13 -0.44 5.07 4.88
C LEU A 13 0.06 4.43 6.17
N HIS A 14 -0.41 3.22 6.40
CA HIS A 14 -0.05 2.41 7.55
C HIS A 14 0.79 1.22 7.13
N SER A 15 1.70 0.82 8.01
CA SER A 15 2.42 -0.43 7.88
C SER A 15 2.68 -1.05 9.25
N VAL A 16 2.64 -2.39 9.31
CA VAL A 16 3.04 -3.15 10.50
C VAL A 16 3.75 -4.43 10.10
N ILE A 17 4.75 -4.82 10.89
CA ILE A 17 5.44 -6.10 10.75
C ILE A 17 4.85 -7.06 11.78
N ARG A 18 4.40 -8.25 11.35
CA ARG A 18 3.88 -9.29 12.24
C ARG A 18 4.34 -10.66 11.79
N ALA A 19 4.92 -11.43 12.71
CA ALA A 19 5.31 -12.83 12.52
C ALA A 19 6.15 -13.16 11.26
N ASN A 20 6.79 -12.15 10.63
CA ASN A 20 7.57 -12.18 9.37
C ASN A 20 6.87 -11.68 8.10
N SER A 21 5.64 -11.17 8.21
CA SER A 21 4.94 -10.49 7.11
C SER A 21 4.89 -8.98 7.33
N VAL A 22 4.93 -8.23 6.23
CA VAL A 22 4.65 -6.79 6.24
C VAL A 22 3.22 -6.58 5.77
N HIS A 23 2.41 -5.92 6.60
CA HIS A 23 1.05 -5.53 6.22
C HIS A 23 1.01 -4.04 5.91
N VAL A 24 0.44 -3.67 4.78
CA VAL A 24 0.30 -2.28 4.34
C VAL A 24 -1.17 -1.99 4.02
N TRP A 25 -1.68 -0.85 4.46
CA TRP A 25 -3.02 -0.39 4.13
C TRP A 25 -3.12 1.12 4.14
N ILE A 26 -4.18 1.66 3.54
CA ILE A 26 -4.45 3.09 3.51
C ILE A 26 -5.82 3.36 4.12
N THR A 27 -5.88 4.35 5.01
CA THR A 27 -7.14 4.91 5.52
C THR A 27 -7.38 6.33 5.04
N VAL A 28 -8.62 6.77 4.96
CA VAL A 28 -8.97 8.20 4.83
C VAL A 28 -9.42 8.76 6.18
N LEU A 29 -9.00 9.99 6.50
CA LEU A 29 -9.56 10.76 7.61
C LEU A 29 -10.94 11.28 7.20
N GLY A 30 -11.94 10.40 7.27
CA GLY A 30 -13.29 10.68 6.81
C GLY A 30 -14.24 9.54 7.12
N SER A 31 -15.47 9.69 6.64
CA SER A 31 -16.52 8.69 6.83
C SER A 31 -16.36 7.50 5.88
N LYS A 32 -17.15 6.45 6.12
CA LYS A 32 -17.21 5.27 5.26
C LYS A 32 -17.61 5.63 3.83
N GLU A 33 -18.55 6.55 3.65
CA GLU A 33 -19.03 7.02 2.34
C GLU A 33 -17.92 7.76 1.57
N ILE A 34 -16.98 8.40 2.27
CA ILE A 34 -15.80 8.97 1.63
C ILE A 34 -14.85 7.84 1.21
N ALA A 35 -14.57 6.89 2.11
CA ALA A 35 -13.66 5.78 1.85
C ALA A 35 -14.06 4.93 0.64
N GLU A 36 -15.35 4.62 0.48
CA GLU A 36 -15.90 3.82 -0.62
C GLU A 36 -15.68 4.45 -2.02
N LYS A 37 -15.48 5.78 -2.07
CA LYS A 37 -15.15 6.49 -3.31
C LYS A 37 -13.72 6.26 -3.78
N TYR A 38 -12.87 5.62 -2.97
CA TYR A 38 -11.46 5.47 -3.28
C TYR A 38 -11.00 4.01 -3.19
N THR A 39 -10.14 3.66 -4.15
CA THR A 39 -9.23 2.52 -4.03
C THR A 39 -7.80 3.05 -3.91
N TYR A 40 -6.89 2.19 -3.48
CA TYR A 40 -5.47 2.46 -3.61
C TYR A 40 -4.78 1.32 -4.36
N LYS A 41 -3.82 1.70 -5.20
CA LYS A 41 -2.92 0.78 -5.88
C LYS A 41 -1.60 0.76 -5.14
N PHE A 42 -1.19 -0.39 -4.62
CA PHE A 42 0.13 -0.60 -4.04
C PHE A 42 0.99 -1.43 -4.98
N LYS A 43 2.27 -1.10 -5.11
CA LYS A 43 3.22 -1.84 -5.94
C LYS A 43 4.51 -2.07 -5.19
N LEU A 44 5.05 -3.28 -5.30
CA LEU A 44 6.45 -3.59 -4.99
C LEU A 44 7.23 -3.67 -6.28
N ARG A 45 8.47 -3.18 -6.26
CA ARG A 45 9.35 -3.15 -7.43
C ARG A 45 10.72 -3.67 -7.05
N LYS A 46 11.29 -4.46 -7.96
CA LYS A 46 12.70 -4.87 -7.91
C LYS A 46 13.30 -4.75 -9.30
N MET A 47 14.46 -4.12 -9.38
CA MET A 47 15.30 -4.17 -10.57
C MET A 47 16.10 -5.46 -10.53
N LEU A 48 16.10 -6.20 -11.63
CA LEU A 48 16.86 -7.42 -11.79
C LEU A 48 18.17 -7.11 -12.51
N ASP A 49 19.20 -7.90 -12.19
CA ASP A 49 20.47 -7.85 -12.89
C ASP A 49 20.22 -8.16 -14.38
N GLY A 50 20.70 -7.29 -15.26
CA GLY A 50 20.38 -7.32 -16.70
C GLY A 50 19.26 -6.36 -17.15
N GLY A 51 18.77 -5.50 -16.25
CA GLY A 51 17.87 -4.39 -16.60
C GLY A 51 16.38 -4.74 -16.64
N GLY A 52 16.03 -5.99 -16.32
CA GLY A 52 14.64 -6.42 -16.14
C GLY A 52 13.99 -5.75 -14.91
N LYS A 53 12.67 -5.58 -14.94
CA LYS A 53 11.90 -5.05 -13.80
C LYS A 53 10.82 -6.02 -13.38
N MET A 54 10.84 -6.41 -12.12
CA MET A 54 9.79 -7.19 -11.50
C MET A 54 8.83 -6.26 -10.75
N THR A 55 7.53 -6.50 -10.86
CA THR A 55 6.51 -5.70 -10.18
C THR A 55 5.39 -6.59 -9.66
N ALA A 56 5.14 -6.56 -8.35
CA ALA A 56 3.90 -7.05 -7.77
C ALA A 56 2.97 -5.86 -7.55
N SER A 57 1.67 -6.03 -7.80
CA SER A 57 0.69 -4.94 -7.72
C SER A 57 -0.62 -5.42 -7.13
N TRP A 58 -1.18 -4.61 -6.24
CA TRP A 58 -2.48 -4.81 -5.62
C TRP A 58 -3.33 -3.57 -5.82
N THR A 59 -4.64 -3.77 -5.94
CA THR A 59 -5.64 -2.70 -5.89
C THR A 59 -6.63 -3.08 -4.80
N LEU A 60 -6.75 -2.25 -3.77
CA LEU A 60 -7.53 -2.53 -2.55
C LEU A 60 -8.40 -1.32 -2.20
N PRO A 61 -9.51 -1.51 -1.48
CA PRO A 61 -10.33 -0.41 -1.01
C PRO A 61 -9.57 0.45 0.02
N VAL A 62 -9.84 1.76 0.01
CA VAL A 62 -9.44 2.63 1.13
C VAL A 62 -10.41 2.38 2.29
N LEU A 63 -9.90 2.41 3.52
CA LEU A 63 -10.71 2.21 4.72
C LEU A 63 -10.98 3.54 5.46
N PRO A 64 -12.12 3.72 6.12
CA PRO A 64 -12.30 4.87 7.00
C PRO A 64 -11.42 4.73 8.25
N PHE A 65 -10.70 5.79 8.64
CA PHE A 65 -9.74 5.73 9.76
C PHE A 65 -10.38 5.38 11.10
N HIS A 66 -11.61 5.82 11.33
CA HIS A 66 -12.32 5.62 12.59
C HIS A 66 -12.89 4.21 12.75
N GLU A 67 -12.99 3.44 11.65
CA GLU A 67 -13.35 2.03 11.76
C GLU A 67 -12.08 1.21 11.94
N ARG A 68 -12.03 0.41 13.02
CA ARG A 68 -11.00 -0.62 13.14
C ARG A 68 -11.22 -1.60 11.98
N PRO A 69 -10.24 -1.81 11.10
CA PRO A 69 -10.44 -2.76 10.02
C PRO A 69 -10.73 -4.13 10.64
N LYS A 70 -11.89 -4.72 10.32
CA LYS A 70 -12.09 -6.14 10.54
C LYS A 70 -11.08 -6.82 9.61
N TYR A 71 -10.11 -7.53 10.19
CA TYR A 71 -8.96 -8.08 9.46
C TYR A 71 -9.42 -9.05 8.35
N SER A 72 -9.52 -8.57 7.11
CA SER A 72 -9.46 -9.37 5.87
C SER A 72 -9.48 -8.51 4.61
N ASP A 73 -10.22 -7.40 4.59
CA ASP A 73 -10.56 -6.70 3.34
C ASP A 73 -9.94 -5.30 3.28
N GLY A 74 -8.70 -5.19 2.81
CA GLY A 74 -8.05 -3.88 2.62
C GLY A 74 -6.55 -3.83 2.90
N TYR A 75 -5.95 -4.97 3.27
CA TYR A 75 -4.53 -5.09 3.52
C TYR A 75 -3.80 -5.69 2.33
N VAL A 76 -2.65 -5.13 1.98
CA VAL A 76 -1.59 -5.89 1.32
C VAL A 76 -0.85 -6.66 2.39
N THR A 77 -0.75 -7.98 2.23
CA THR A 77 0.15 -8.82 3.02
C THR A 77 1.34 -9.20 2.15
N ILE A 78 2.52 -8.70 2.51
CA ILE A 78 3.79 -9.08 1.88
C ILE A 78 4.36 -10.23 2.71
N GLU A 79 4.15 -11.43 2.20
CA GLU A 79 4.59 -12.67 2.84
C GLU A 79 6.12 -12.83 2.79
N PRO A 80 6.72 -13.67 3.66
CA PRO A 80 8.16 -13.92 3.69
C PRO A 80 8.75 -14.27 2.32
N LYS A 81 8.04 -15.06 1.51
CA LYS A 81 8.49 -15.43 0.15
C LYS A 81 8.61 -14.20 -0.75
N MET A 82 7.64 -13.29 -0.71
CA MET A 82 7.69 -12.04 -1.47
C MET A 82 8.76 -11.10 -0.93
N LEU A 83 8.99 -11.06 0.39
CA LEU A 83 10.09 -10.29 0.97
C LEU A 83 11.45 -10.76 0.43
N LEU A 84 11.69 -12.08 0.38
CA LEU A 84 12.92 -12.63 -0.19
C LEU A 84 13.06 -12.33 -1.69
N GLU A 85 11.95 -12.35 -2.42
CA GLU A 85 11.95 -12.12 -3.86
C GLU A 85 12.15 -10.65 -4.22
N PHE A 86 11.44 -9.73 -3.55
CA PHE A 86 11.39 -8.31 -3.89
C PHE A 86 12.34 -7.42 -3.09
N CYS A 87 12.82 -7.85 -1.93
CA CYS A 87 13.75 -7.04 -1.15
C CYS A 87 15.19 -7.21 -1.63
N THR A 88 15.99 -6.21 -1.30
CA THR A 88 17.45 -6.22 -1.33
C THR A 88 17.95 -6.26 0.11
N PRO A 89 18.77 -7.25 0.49
CA PRO A 89 19.46 -7.25 1.77
C PRO A 89 20.41 -6.06 1.84
N ILE A 90 20.34 -5.31 2.93
CA ILE A 90 21.26 -4.21 3.21
C ILE A 90 21.78 -4.34 4.63
N GLU A 91 22.96 -3.82 4.88
CA GLU A 91 23.50 -3.67 6.23
C GLU A 91 23.40 -2.19 6.64
N MET A 92 22.79 -1.94 7.79
CA MET A 92 22.76 -0.61 8.38
C MET A 92 23.18 -0.72 9.84
N GLU A 93 24.26 -0.02 10.20
CA GLU A 93 24.76 0.04 11.59
C GLU A 93 25.07 -1.36 12.17
N GLY A 94 25.61 -2.27 11.35
CA GLY A 94 25.92 -3.65 11.76
C GLY A 94 24.70 -4.57 11.87
N ILE A 95 23.51 -4.10 11.48
CA ILE A 95 22.27 -4.88 11.52
C ILE A 95 21.83 -5.18 10.09
N ALA A 96 21.64 -6.47 9.80
CA ALA A 96 21.06 -6.91 8.54
C ALA A 96 19.58 -6.48 8.46
N LYS A 97 19.22 -5.76 7.39
CA LYS A 97 17.87 -5.28 7.10
C LYS A 97 17.46 -5.68 5.68
N LEU A 98 16.16 -5.66 5.44
CA LEU A 98 15.59 -5.84 4.10
C LEU A 98 15.02 -4.50 3.64
N GLN A 99 15.42 -4.07 2.44
CA GLN A 99 14.90 -2.88 1.79
C GLN A 99 14.09 -3.27 0.56
N PHE A 100 12.94 -2.64 0.34
CA PHE A 100 12.16 -2.80 -0.89
C PHE A 100 11.71 -1.44 -1.43
N ASP A 101 11.61 -1.34 -2.76
CA ASP A 101 10.95 -0.19 -3.41
C ASP A 101 9.44 -0.46 -3.44
N SER A 102 8.68 0.47 -2.89
CA SER A 102 7.24 0.48 -3.01
C SER A 102 6.71 1.80 -3.55
N SER A 103 5.55 1.74 -4.20
CA SER A 103 4.75 2.93 -4.52
C SER A 103 3.29 2.69 -4.25
N TYR A 104 2.59 3.77 -3.95
CA TYR A 104 1.16 3.78 -3.74
C TYR A 104 0.52 4.90 -4.57
N LYS A 105 -0.72 4.70 -4.98
CA LYS A 105 -1.54 5.72 -5.64
C LYS A 105 -2.97 5.60 -5.18
N ILE A 106 -3.57 6.71 -4.74
CA ILE A 106 -5.01 6.80 -4.48
C ILE A 106 -5.73 6.98 -5.81
N CYS A 107 -6.76 6.18 -6.05
CA CYS A 107 -7.59 6.22 -7.24
C CYS A 107 -9.03 6.53 -6.84
N SER A 108 -9.64 7.54 -7.46
CA SER A 108 -11.07 7.81 -7.31
C SER A 108 -11.86 6.79 -8.13
N ASN A 109 -12.87 6.19 -7.52
CA ASN A 109 -13.83 5.27 -8.15
C ASN A 109 -14.99 6.02 -8.81
N VAL A 110 -14.99 7.35 -8.79
CA VAL A 110 -16.05 8.16 -9.42
C VAL A 110 -15.95 7.98 -10.93
N ILE A 111 -16.80 7.11 -11.48
CA ILE A 111 -17.09 7.05 -12.91
C ILE A 111 -17.59 8.44 -13.27
N GLY A 112 -16.86 9.14 -14.13
CA GLY A 112 -17.33 10.41 -14.66
C GLY A 112 -18.71 10.20 -15.24
N ARG A 113 -19.72 10.91 -14.72
CA ARG A 113 -20.93 11.15 -15.50
C ARG A 113 -20.48 11.89 -16.75
N VAL A 114 -20.38 11.16 -17.86
CA VAL A 114 -20.35 11.78 -19.18
C VAL A 114 -21.67 12.55 -19.28
N GLY A 115 -21.57 13.88 -19.32
CA GLY A 115 -22.70 14.76 -19.47
C GLY A 115 -23.47 14.43 -20.74
N ILE A 116 -24.78 14.55 -20.62
CA ILE A 116 -25.83 14.37 -21.63
C ILE A 116 -25.58 15.26 -22.84
#